data_AF-A0A2P2I8X0-F1
#
_entry.id   AF-A0A2P2I8X0-F1
#
_cell.length_a   1.000
_cell.length_b   1.000
_cell.length_c   1.000
_cell.angle_alpha   90.00
_cell.angle_beta   90.00
_cell.angle_gamma   90.00
#
_symmetry.space_group_name_H-M   'P 1'
#
loop_
_entity.id
_entity.type
_entity.pdbx_description
1 polymer ?
#
loop_
_entity_poly.entity_id
_entity_poly.type
_entity_poly.pdbx_seq_one_letter_code
_entity_poly.pdbx_strand_id
1 'polypeptide(L)'
;EEGVNKFRTCSSDSSAIWWGVFITICALAIGTRFYKVTEPDHVVWDETHFGKFGSWYINRTFFFDVHPPLGKMMIGAFGYLSGYDGQFAFVKPGDKYDNVSYVGMRMCCTALGTALVPFSFVTVWEMTHALPAATFAAALILADGGFLTLSQYILLDPILLFFIMASVTAAAKFNSCRDRPFSVGWWSWLMVTGVMLSGSISVKFVGVFVVLYVGCHTVAQLWQIYGNLSNSLVYVMRHFLARAFGLIFVPCFL
;
A
#
# COMPACT_ATOMS: atom_id res chain seq x y z
N GLU A 1 -0.67 -46.92 -5.67
CA GLU A 1 -1.18 -45.84 -4.78
C GLU A 1 -0.07 -45.04 -4.08
N GLU A 2 1.17 -45.53 -3.95
CA GLU A 2 2.26 -44.79 -3.30
C GLU A 2 2.75 -43.52 -4.03
N GLY A 3 2.67 -43.49 -5.37
CA GLY A 3 3.11 -42.32 -6.16
C GLY A 3 2.20 -41.09 -6.06
N VAL A 4 0.91 -41.28 -5.79
CA VAL A 4 -0.08 -40.18 -5.68
C VAL A 4 0.01 -39.49 -4.31
N ASN A 5 0.34 -40.24 -3.25
CA ASN A 5 0.54 -39.67 -1.92
C ASN A 5 1.80 -38.79 -1.83
N LYS A 6 2.88 -39.13 -2.55
CA LYS A 6 4.13 -38.36 -2.54
C LYS A 6 4.01 -36.98 -3.22
N PHE A 7 3.12 -36.83 -4.19
CA PHE A 7 2.84 -35.54 -4.85
C PHE A 7 1.96 -34.62 -4.00
N ARG A 8 0.97 -35.19 -3.28
CA ARG A 8 0.11 -34.39 -2.38
C ARG A 8 0.88 -33.84 -1.18
N THR A 9 1.76 -34.62 -0.56
CA THR A 9 2.58 -34.17 0.58
C THR A 9 3.56 -33.05 0.20
N CYS A 10 4.20 -33.13 -0.97
CA CYS A 10 5.15 -32.11 -1.42
C CYS A 10 4.48 -30.74 -1.66
N SER A 11 3.23 -30.73 -2.13
CA SER A 11 2.45 -29.50 -2.33
C SER A 11 1.96 -28.87 -1.02
N SER A 12 1.58 -29.67 -0.02
CA SER A 12 1.15 -29.17 1.29
C SER A 12 2.33 -28.62 2.09
N ASP A 13 3.48 -29.29 2.03
CA ASP A 13 4.70 -28.88 2.76
C ASP A 13 5.25 -27.57 2.18
N SER A 14 5.24 -27.42 0.85
CA SER A 14 5.64 -26.16 0.19
C SER A 14 4.71 -25.00 0.56
N SER A 15 3.40 -25.23 0.65
CA SER A 15 2.44 -24.23 1.12
C SER A 15 2.66 -23.86 2.60
N ALA A 16 2.89 -24.85 3.47
CA ALA A 16 3.16 -24.61 4.88
C ALA A 16 4.44 -23.79 5.10
N ILE A 17 5.50 -24.08 4.35
CA ILE A 17 6.76 -23.31 4.38
C ILE A 17 6.52 -21.87 3.94
N TRP A 18 5.77 -21.66 2.84
CA TRP A 18 5.45 -20.31 2.37
C TRP A 18 4.73 -19.49 3.44
N TRP A 19 3.69 -20.06 4.06
CA TRP A 19 2.93 -19.40 5.12
C TRP A 19 3.79 -19.15 6.35
N GLY A 20 4.61 -20.11 6.75
CA GLY A 20 5.54 -19.96 7.87
C GLY A 20 6.52 -18.80 7.67
N VAL A 21 7.10 -18.69 6.47
CA VAL A 21 8.00 -17.57 6.12
C VAL A 21 7.24 -16.25 6.09
N PHE A 22 6.07 -16.20 5.44
CA PHE A 22 5.27 -14.98 5.34
C PHE A 22 4.82 -14.45 6.72
N ILE A 23 4.34 -15.34 7.59
CA ILE A 23 3.94 -15.00 8.97
C ILE A 23 5.15 -14.49 9.76
N THR A 24 6.31 -15.14 9.61
CA THR A 24 7.55 -14.71 10.28
C THR A 24 7.94 -13.30 9.84
N ILE A 25 7.88 -13.01 8.54
CA ILE A 25 8.16 -11.67 7.99
C ILE A 25 7.18 -10.63 8.54
N CYS A 26 5.88 -10.96 8.60
CA CYS A 26 4.87 -10.07 9.17
C CYS A 26 5.13 -9.81 10.66
N ALA A 27 5.47 -10.83 11.43
CA ALA A 27 5.78 -10.71 12.85
C ALA A 27 7.02 -9.84 13.09
N LEU A 28 8.08 -10.03 12.29
CA LEU A 28 9.28 -9.20 12.34
C LEU A 28 9.00 -7.75 11.93
N ALA A 29 8.18 -7.54 10.90
CA ALA A 29 7.77 -6.20 10.48
C ALA A 29 7.02 -5.48 11.61
N ILE A 30 6.01 -6.13 12.21
CA ILE A 30 5.28 -5.55 13.35
C ILE A 30 6.24 -5.28 14.51
N GLY A 31 7.06 -6.26 14.89
CA GLY A 31 7.98 -6.13 16.02
C GLY A 31 8.98 -4.99 15.85
N THR A 32 9.52 -4.80 14.65
CA THR A 32 10.49 -3.72 14.38
C THR A 32 9.85 -2.36 14.24
N ARG A 33 8.72 -2.23 13.50
CA ARG A 33 8.11 -0.93 13.21
C ARG A 33 7.36 -0.35 14.41
N PHE A 34 6.71 -1.20 15.21
CA PHE A 34 6.03 -0.75 16.42
C PHE A 34 6.95 -0.62 17.64
N TYR A 35 8.21 -1.02 17.52
CA TYR A 35 9.18 -0.83 18.60
C TYR A 35 9.39 0.67 18.86
N LYS A 36 9.03 1.11 20.07
CA LYS A 36 9.24 2.48 20.54
C LYS A 36 8.61 3.58 19.68
N VAL A 37 7.43 3.34 19.09
CA VAL A 37 6.69 4.37 18.32
C VAL A 37 6.40 5.66 19.09
N THR A 38 6.25 5.57 20.41
CA THR A 38 6.02 6.73 21.28
C THR A 38 7.30 7.50 21.62
N GLU A 39 8.47 6.98 21.25
CA GLU A 39 9.75 7.65 21.41
C GLU A 39 10.24 8.15 20.04
N PRO A 40 10.76 9.38 19.93
CA PRO A 40 10.78 10.43 20.95
C PRO A 40 9.40 11.05 21.25
N ASP A 41 9.23 11.57 22.47
CA ASP A 41 8.03 12.24 22.98
C ASP A 41 7.91 13.72 22.55
N HIS A 42 8.49 14.07 21.41
CA HIS A 42 8.45 15.41 20.83
C HIS A 42 8.18 15.36 19.33
N VAL A 43 7.72 16.48 18.79
CA VAL A 43 7.45 16.69 17.37
C VAL A 43 8.73 16.58 16.57
N VAL A 44 8.75 15.74 15.54
CA VAL A 44 9.92 15.55 14.67
C VAL A 44 9.64 16.07 13.26
N TRP A 45 10.58 16.82 12.68
CA TRP A 45 10.55 17.18 11.25
C TRP A 45 9.18 17.71 10.78
N ASP A 46 8.57 17.06 9.78
CA ASP A 46 7.30 17.40 9.15
C ASP A 46 6.06 16.95 9.93
N GLU A 47 6.21 16.32 11.11
CA GLU A 47 5.08 16.17 12.05
C GLU A 47 4.49 17.55 12.39
N THR A 48 5.32 18.60 12.35
CA THR A 48 4.88 20.00 12.48
C THR A 48 3.80 20.38 11.47
N HIS A 49 3.94 19.94 10.21
CA HIS A 49 3.00 20.24 9.14
C HIS A 49 1.80 19.31 9.18
N PHE A 50 2.03 18.00 9.16
CA PHE A 50 0.96 17.02 9.00
C PHE A 50 0.12 16.82 10.27
N GLY A 51 0.74 16.95 11.45
CA GLY A 51 0.03 17.02 12.72
C GLY A 51 -0.92 18.22 12.76
N LYS A 52 -0.41 19.41 12.40
CA LYS A 52 -1.20 20.66 12.32
C LYS A 52 -2.39 20.54 11.38
N PHE A 53 -2.18 19.96 10.20
CA PHE A 53 -3.27 19.73 9.26
C PHE A 53 -4.31 18.75 9.81
N GLY A 54 -3.89 17.72 10.54
CA GLY A 54 -4.78 16.83 11.28
C GLY A 54 -5.65 17.59 12.29
N SER A 55 -5.05 18.49 13.07
CA SER A 55 -5.76 19.38 13.99
C SER A 55 -6.80 20.25 13.27
N TRP A 56 -6.46 20.80 12.11
CA TRP A 56 -7.37 21.63 11.32
C TRP A 56 -8.56 20.86 10.76
N TYR A 57 -8.39 19.59 10.38
CA TYR A 57 -9.52 18.73 10.01
C TYR A 57 -10.46 18.50 11.20
N ILE A 58 -9.92 18.22 12.39
CA ILE A 58 -10.72 17.99 13.61
C ILE A 58 -11.50 19.26 13.98
N ASN A 59 -10.83 20.40 13.95
CA ASN A 59 -11.43 21.70 14.28
C ASN A 59 -12.30 22.28 13.16
N ARG A 60 -12.40 21.61 12.00
CA ARG A 60 -13.14 22.07 10.82
C ARG A 60 -12.69 23.45 10.33
N THR A 61 -11.40 23.75 10.48
CA THR A 61 -10.81 25.01 10.00
C THR A 61 -10.28 24.84 8.60
N PHE A 62 -10.71 25.70 7.68
CA PHE A 62 -10.22 25.69 6.31
C PHE A 62 -8.72 26.05 6.24
N PHE A 63 -7.99 25.34 5.38
CA PHE A 63 -6.59 25.63 5.09
C PHE A 63 -6.25 25.26 3.64
N PHE A 64 -5.13 25.79 3.16
CA PHE A 64 -4.58 25.46 1.86
C PHE A 64 -3.28 24.67 2.02
N ASP A 65 -3.13 23.60 1.24
CA ASP A 65 -1.90 22.82 1.15
C ASP A 65 -1.69 22.31 -0.29
N VAL A 66 -0.43 22.06 -0.64
CA VAL A 66 -0.01 21.59 -1.96
C VAL A 66 -0.40 20.13 -2.24
N HIS A 67 -0.55 19.30 -1.20
CA HIS A 67 -0.89 17.89 -1.35
C HIS A 67 -2.41 17.66 -1.29
N PRO A 68 -2.92 16.66 -2.03
CA PRO A 68 -4.28 16.17 -1.87
C PRO A 68 -4.64 15.75 -0.42
N PRO A 69 -5.94 15.63 -0.09
CA PRO A 69 -6.39 15.65 1.30
C PRO A 69 -6.35 14.30 2.02
N LEU A 70 -6.40 13.16 1.32
CA LEU A 70 -6.71 11.84 1.92
C LEU A 70 -5.76 11.48 3.07
N GLY A 71 -4.45 11.60 2.87
CA GLY A 71 -3.49 11.20 3.91
C GLY A 71 -3.61 12.05 5.18
N LYS A 72 -3.87 13.35 5.03
CA LYS A 72 -4.07 14.26 6.17
C LYS A 72 -5.41 13.99 6.87
N MET A 73 -6.45 13.67 6.11
CA MET A 73 -7.75 13.25 6.64
C MET A 73 -7.61 11.96 7.44
N MET A 74 -6.81 10.98 6.97
CA MET A 74 -6.53 9.75 7.72
C MET A 74 -5.79 10.04 9.04
N ILE A 75 -4.76 10.87 9.01
CA ILE A 75 -4.04 11.29 10.23
C ILE A 75 -5.01 11.95 11.22
N GLY A 76 -5.82 12.90 10.76
CA GLY A 76 -6.82 13.57 11.58
C GLY A 76 -7.88 12.61 12.14
N ALA A 77 -8.37 11.68 11.31
CA ALA A 77 -9.36 10.68 11.72
C ALA A 77 -8.82 9.75 12.81
N PHE A 78 -7.60 9.23 12.65
CA PHE A 78 -6.98 8.37 13.66
C PHE A 78 -6.63 9.14 14.94
N GLY A 79 -6.23 10.40 14.82
CA GLY A 79 -6.08 11.28 15.98
C GLY A 79 -7.39 11.44 16.75
N TYR A 80 -8.47 11.78 16.05
CA TYR A 80 -9.81 11.95 16.65
C TYR A 80 -10.29 10.65 17.32
N LEU A 81 -10.16 9.51 16.65
CA LEU A 81 -10.54 8.20 17.19
C LEU A 81 -9.71 7.79 18.42
N SER A 82 -8.47 8.27 18.54
CA SER A 82 -7.62 8.04 19.71
C SER A 82 -7.77 9.08 20.83
N GLY A 83 -8.69 10.04 20.69
CA GLY A 83 -8.97 11.05 21.72
C GLY A 83 -8.16 12.34 21.60
N TYR A 84 -7.50 12.60 20.47
CA TYR A 84 -6.88 13.91 20.21
C TYR A 84 -7.94 14.98 19.94
N ASP A 85 -7.83 16.12 20.61
CA ASP A 85 -8.82 17.20 20.63
C ASP A 85 -8.57 18.32 19.59
N GLY A 86 -7.48 18.22 18.82
CA GLY A 86 -7.11 19.24 17.83
C GLY A 86 -6.51 20.52 18.41
N GLN A 87 -6.21 20.60 19.71
CA GLN A 87 -5.76 21.85 20.33
C GLN A 87 -4.24 22.02 20.38
N PHE A 88 -3.48 20.92 20.29
CA PHE A 88 -2.02 20.99 20.32
C PHE A 88 -1.47 21.77 19.12
N ALA A 89 -0.71 22.83 19.41
CA ALA A 89 -0.06 23.65 18.40
C ALA A 89 1.25 22.99 17.97
N PHE A 90 1.22 22.27 16.85
CA PHE A 90 2.40 21.76 16.16
C PHE A 90 3.23 22.93 15.55
N VAL A 91 4.04 23.61 16.36
CA VAL A 91 4.74 24.85 15.94
C VAL A 91 6.12 24.55 15.36
N LYS A 92 6.96 23.80 16.07
CA LYS A 92 8.34 23.52 15.65
C LYS A 92 8.80 22.11 16.06
N PRO A 93 9.81 21.56 15.38
CA PRO A 93 10.43 20.32 15.84
C PRO A 93 11.05 20.50 17.22
N GLY A 94 10.89 19.49 18.08
CA GLY A 94 11.32 19.51 19.48
C GLY A 94 10.24 19.94 20.48
N ASP A 95 9.07 20.39 20.03
CA ASP A 95 7.94 20.65 20.93
C ASP A 95 7.49 19.34 21.58
N LYS A 96 7.42 19.31 22.91
CA LYS A 96 7.01 18.12 23.66
C LYS A 96 5.51 17.91 23.56
N TYR A 97 5.10 16.64 23.47
CA TYR A 97 3.69 16.27 23.40
C TYR A 97 2.97 16.33 24.76
N ASP A 98 3.68 16.38 25.88
CA ASP A 98 3.12 16.44 27.25
C ASP A 98 1.87 15.52 27.42
N ASN A 99 0.68 16.10 27.66
CA ASN A 99 -0.57 15.35 27.86
C ASN A 99 -1.43 15.17 26.59
N VAL A 100 -0.83 15.28 25.40
CA VAL A 100 -1.55 15.22 24.12
C VAL A 100 -1.67 13.78 23.62
N SER A 101 -2.86 13.40 23.15
CA SER A 101 -3.13 12.07 22.60
C SER A 101 -2.66 11.90 21.13
N TYR A 102 -1.38 12.17 20.83
CA TYR A 102 -0.81 12.09 19.48
C TYR A 102 -0.56 10.64 18.99
N VAL A 103 -0.53 9.67 19.92
CA VAL A 103 -0.10 8.29 19.64
C VAL A 103 -0.92 7.63 18.53
N GLY A 104 -2.24 7.87 18.46
CA GLY A 104 -3.07 7.29 17.40
C GLY A 104 -2.67 7.73 15.99
N MET A 105 -2.17 8.96 15.84
CA MET A 105 -1.66 9.45 14.55
C MET A 105 -0.40 8.72 14.12
N ARG A 106 0.56 8.52 15.04
CA ARG A 106 1.77 7.73 14.75
C ARG A 106 1.41 6.28 14.46
N MET A 107 0.52 5.68 15.26
CA MET A 107 0.06 4.30 15.06
C MET A 107 -0.59 4.10 13.69
N CYS A 108 -1.34 5.08 13.17
CA CYS A 108 -1.86 5.04 11.80
C CYS A 108 -0.73 4.93 10.77
N CYS A 109 0.25 5.83 10.85
CA CYS A 109 1.39 5.85 9.94
C CYS A 109 2.23 4.57 10.05
N THR A 110 2.45 4.08 11.28
CA THR A 110 3.20 2.86 11.54
C THR A 110 2.47 1.63 11.03
N ALA A 111 1.14 1.53 11.20
CA ALA A 111 0.37 0.41 10.69
C ALA A 111 0.45 0.31 9.16
N LEU A 112 0.27 1.43 8.46
CA LEU A 112 0.37 1.48 7.00
C LEU A 112 1.81 1.26 6.50
N GLY A 113 2.79 1.86 7.17
CA GLY A 113 4.22 1.67 6.87
C GLY A 113 4.71 0.25 7.15
N THR A 114 4.12 -0.45 8.12
CA THR A 114 4.44 -1.86 8.41
C THR A 114 4.04 -2.77 7.25
N ALA A 115 2.92 -2.47 6.59
CA ALA A 115 2.41 -3.26 5.47
C ALA A 115 3.31 -3.21 4.21
N LEU A 116 4.28 -2.29 4.13
CA LEU A 116 5.25 -2.23 3.02
C LEU A 116 6.07 -3.52 2.91
N VAL A 117 6.44 -4.11 4.05
CA VAL A 117 7.23 -5.35 4.10
C VAL A 117 6.47 -6.55 3.50
N PRO A 118 5.25 -6.90 3.96
CA PRO A 118 4.49 -7.98 3.35
C PRO A 118 4.07 -7.68 1.91
N PHE A 119 3.81 -6.42 1.52
CA PHE A 119 3.56 -6.09 0.12
C PHE A 119 4.78 -6.36 -0.77
N SER A 120 6.00 -6.04 -0.32
CA SER A 120 7.23 -6.39 -1.03
C SER A 120 7.34 -7.91 -1.24
N PHE A 121 7.12 -8.69 -0.19
CA PHE A 121 7.13 -10.15 -0.25
C PHE A 121 6.13 -10.68 -1.29
N VAL A 122 4.86 -10.29 -1.18
CA VAL A 122 3.79 -10.78 -2.05
C VAL A 122 4.03 -10.34 -3.49
N THR A 123 4.47 -9.10 -3.73
CA THR A 123 4.74 -8.59 -5.08
C THR A 123 5.80 -9.43 -5.78
N VAL A 124 6.95 -9.66 -5.13
CA VAL A 124 8.04 -10.43 -5.73
C VAL A 124 7.66 -11.90 -5.86
N TRP A 125 6.89 -12.45 -4.93
CA TRP A 125 6.35 -13.80 -5.06
C TRP A 125 5.44 -13.93 -6.29
N GLU A 126 4.53 -12.99 -6.53
CA GLU A 126 3.65 -13.02 -7.70
C GLU A 126 4.40 -12.88 -9.02
N MET A 127 5.55 -12.20 -9.03
CA MET A 127 6.35 -12.02 -10.24
C MET A 127 7.30 -13.19 -10.53
N THR A 128 7.80 -13.87 -9.50
CA THR A 128 8.90 -14.85 -9.64
C THR A 128 8.52 -16.27 -9.25
N HIS A 129 7.47 -16.44 -8.44
CA HIS A 129 7.13 -17.70 -7.76
C HIS A 129 8.30 -18.35 -7.00
N ALA A 130 9.31 -17.56 -6.64
CA ALA A 130 10.50 -18.01 -5.95
C ALA A 130 10.51 -17.51 -4.51
N LEU A 131 10.37 -18.44 -3.55
CA LEU A 131 10.33 -18.10 -2.14
C LEU A 131 11.62 -17.38 -1.66
N PRO A 132 12.84 -17.78 -2.08
CA PRO A 132 14.05 -17.06 -1.70
C PRO A 132 14.07 -15.60 -2.20
N ALA A 133 13.58 -15.33 -3.41
CA ALA A 133 13.53 -13.99 -3.97
C ALA A 133 12.53 -13.09 -3.21
N ALA A 134 11.33 -13.63 -2.91
CA ALA A 134 10.32 -12.93 -2.14
C ALA A 134 10.81 -12.61 -0.71
N THR A 135 11.43 -13.58 -0.04
CA THR A 135 12.02 -13.40 1.30
C THR A 135 13.12 -12.35 1.27
N PHE A 136 14.00 -12.39 0.26
CA PHE A 136 15.09 -11.43 0.14
C PHE A 136 14.57 -10.01 -0.06
N ALA A 137 13.59 -9.80 -0.95
CA ALA A 137 12.98 -8.50 -1.18
C ALA A 137 12.30 -7.94 0.08
N ALA A 138 11.61 -8.79 0.84
CA ALA A 138 11.02 -8.40 2.11
C ALA A 138 12.08 -8.06 3.16
N ALA A 139 13.16 -8.84 3.23
CA ALA A 139 14.27 -8.61 4.15
C ALA A 139 14.98 -7.27 3.89
N LEU A 140 15.14 -6.88 2.61
CA LEU A 140 15.72 -5.58 2.25
C LEU A 140 14.87 -4.41 2.80
N ILE A 141 13.56 -4.43 2.58
CA ILE A 141 12.67 -3.39 3.11
C ILE A 141 12.58 -3.47 4.63
N LEU A 142 12.60 -4.68 5.20
CA LEU A 142 12.60 -4.91 6.64
C LEU A 142 13.83 -4.27 7.31
N ALA A 143 15.02 -4.44 6.73
CA ALA A 143 16.29 -3.98 7.27
C ALA A 143 16.65 -2.53 6.86
N ASP A 144 15.84 -1.86 6.05
CA ASP A 144 16.06 -0.48 5.66
C ASP A 144 15.67 0.48 6.80
N GLY A 145 16.68 1.17 7.34
CA GLY A 145 16.52 2.14 8.42
C GLY A 145 15.71 3.38 8.01
N GLY A 146 15.77 3.79 6.74
CA GLY A 146 15.01 4.92 6.22
C GLY A 146 13.51 4.63 6.21
N PHE A 147 13.09 3.47 5.68
CA PHE A 147 11.68 3.06 5.74
C PHE A 147 11.20 2.85 7.18
N LEU A 148 12.05 2.31 8.06
CA LEU A 148 11.73 2.17 9.47
C LEU A 148 11.43 3.55 10.10
N THR A 149 12.37 4.49 10.00
CA THR A 149 12.23 5.85 10.55
C THR A 149 11.01 6.56 9.97
N LEU A 150 10.83 6.54 8.64
CA LEU A 150 9.69 7.20 8.00
C LEU A 150 8.34 6.66 8.51
N SER A 151 8.23 5.35 8.75
CA SER A 151 6.98 4.71 9.18
C SER A 151 6.51 5.08 10.59
N GLN A 152 7.39 5.53 11.47
CA GLN A 152 7.07 5.72 12.89
C GLN A 152 6.49 7.11 13.21
N TYR A 153 6.64 8.07 12.31
CA TYR A 153 6.25 9.46 12.55
C TYR A 153 4.98 9.85 11.81
N ILE A 154 4.35 10.95 12.24
CA ILE A 154 3.17 11.54 11.63
C ILE A 154 3.54 12.19 10.29
N LEU A 155 3.69 11.36 9.26
CA LEU A 155 4.11 11.75 7.92
C LEU A 155 3.09 11.25 6.88
N LEU A 156 3.03 11.93 5.74
CA LEU A 156 2.23 11.45 4.61
C LEU A 156 2.90 10.30 3.86
N ASP A 157 4.22 10.21 3.90
CA ASP A 157 5.00 9.27 3.11
C ASP A 157 4.68 7.79 3.42
N PRO A 158 4.49 7.34 4.68
CA PRO A 158 4.05 5.97 4.96
C PRO A 158 2.69 5.62 4.34
N ILE A 159 1.76 6.57 4.36
CA ILE A 159 0.42 6.41 3.78
C ILE A 159 0.52 6.35 2.25
N LEU A 160 1.32 7.23 1.65
CA LEU A 160 1.57 7.23 0.21
C LEU A 160 2.21 5.92 -0.25
N LEU A 161 3.28 5.49 0.43
CA LEU A 161 4.00 4.26 0.12
C LEU A 161 3.10 3.03 0.27
N PHE A 162 2.19 3.04 1.25
CA PHE A 162 1.19 1.99 1.39
C PHE A 162 0.34 1.87 0.13
N PHE A 163 -0.27 2.97 -0.35
CA PHE A 163 -1.10 2.94 -1.55
C PHE A 163 -0.29 2.61 -2.81
N ILE A 164 0.95 3.09 -2.93
CA ILE A 164 1.84 2.74 -4.05
C ILE A 164 2.13 1.24 -4.05
N MET A 165 2.61 0.69 -2.93
CA MET A 165 2.95 -0.73 -2.83
C MET A 165 1.72 -1.61 -3.02
N ALA A 166 0.59 -1.24 -2.40
CA ALA A 166 -0.68 -1.94 -2.59
C ALA A 166 -1.14 -1.92 -4.05
N SER A 167 -0.97 -0.80 -4.76
CA SER A 167 -1.29 -0.68 -6.19
C SER A 167 -0.43 -1.63 -7.04
N VAL A 168 0.88 -1.68 -6.78
CA VAL A 168 1.81 -2.56 -7.48
C VAL A 168 1.52 -4.03 -7.16
N THR A 169 1.27 -4.38 -5.90
CA THR A 169 0.90 -5.75 -5.50
C THR A 169 -0.42 -6.17 -6.15
N ALA A 170 -1.44 -5.30 -6.14
CA ALA A 170 -2.71 -5.58 -6.77
C ALA A 170 -2.57 -5.75 -8.29
N ALA A 171 -1.74 -4.92 -8.93
CA ALA A 171 -1.43 -5.05 -10.36
C ALA A 171 -0.69 -6.36 -10.68
N ALA A 172 0.23 -6.80 -9.82
CA ALA A 172 0.90 -8.10 -9.94
C ALA A 172 -0.11 -9.25 -9.81
N LYS A 173 -1.00 -9.22 -8.80
CA LYS A 173 -2.08 -10.20 -8.62
C LYS A 173 -3.07 -10.22 -9.78
N PHE A 174 -3.39 -9.05 -10.33
CA PHE A 174 -4.20 -8.93 -11.54
C PHE A 174 -3.52 -9.61 -12.74
N ASN A 175 -2.21 -9.43 -12.88
CA ASN A 175 -1.42 -10.11 -13.91
C ASN A 175 -1.37 -11.63 -13.70
N SER A 176 -1.29 -12.14 -12.47
CA SER A 176 -1.40 -13.58 -12.18
C SER A 176 -2.75 -14.17 -12.59
N CYS A 177 -3.81 -13.35 -12.66
CA CYS A 177 -5.13 -13.76 -13.13
C CYS A 177 -5.30 -13.66 -14.66
N ARG A 178 -4.24 -13.39 -15.43
CA ARG A 178 -4.28 -13.19 -16.90
C ARG A 178 -4.90 -14.35 -17.67
N ASP A 179 -4.74 -15.58 -17.19
CA ASP A 179 -5.20 -16.79 -17.88
C ASP A 179 -6.71 -17.03 -17.68
N ARG A 180 -7.35 -16.28 -16.77
CA ARG A 180 -8.80 -16.36 -16.48
C ARG A 180 -9.44 -14.98 -16.63
N PRO A 181 -9.40 -14.40 -17.84
CA PRO A 181 -9.91 -13.06 -18.10
C PRO A 181 -11.42 -12.97 -17.78
N PHE A 182 -11.85 -11.82 -17.26
CA PHE A 182 -13.25 -11.56 -16.87
C PHE A 182 -13.83 -12.47 -15.77
N SER A 183 -13.01 -13.30 -15.12
CA SER A 183 -13.42 -14.01 -13.91
C SER A 183 -13.67 -13.04 -12.75
N VAL A 184 -14.36 -13.51 -11.70
CA VAL A 184 -14.57 -12.72 -10.49
C VAL A 184 -13.24 -12.27 -9.89
N GLY A 185 -12.25 -13.17 -9.81
CA GLY A 185 -10.91 -12.82 -9.32
C GLY A 185 -10.21 -11.76 -10.17
N TRP A 186 -10.34 -11.84 -11.50
CA TRP A 186 -9.77 -10.84 -12.42
C TRP A 186 -10.38 -9.46 -12.20
N TRP A 187 -11.72 -9.37 -12.08
CA TRP A 187 -12.42 -8.12 -11.79
C TRP A 187 -12.10 -7.59 -10.39
N SER A 188 -12.06 -8.45 -9.38
CA SER A 188 -11.72 -8.04 -8.01
C SER A 188 -10.35 -7.39 -7.96
N TRP A 189 -9.32 -8.00 -8.54
CA TRP A 189 -7.97 -7.42 -8.53
C TRP A 189 -7.87 -6.16 -9.39
N LEU A 190 -8.58 -6.10 -10.52
CA LEU A 190 -8.66 -4.87 -11.33
C LEU A 190 -9.25 -3.70 -10.54
N MET A 191 -10.35 -3.92 -9.84
CA MET A 191 -11.01 -2.90 -9.02
C MET A 191 -10.14 -2.51 -7.83
N VAL A 192 -9.51 -3.47 -7.15
CA VAL A 192 -8.57 -3.20 -6.05
C VAL A 192 -7.39 -2.35 -6.56
N THR A 193 -6.81 -2.66 -7.72
CA THR A 193 -5.78 -1.82 -8.33
C THR A 193 -6.30 -0.39 -8.54
N GLY A 194 -7.49 -0.21 -9.10
CA GLY A 194 -8.10 1.11 -9.29
C GLY A 194 -8.27 1.91 -7.99
N VAL A 195 -8.82 1.28 -6.95
CA VAL A 195 -9.01 1.92 -5.64
C VAL A 195 -7.68 2.33 -5.01
N MET A 196 -6.67 1.46 -5.07
CA MET A 196 -5.34 1.78 -4.53
C MET A 196 -4.65 2.90 -5.32
N LEU A 197 -4.84 2.95 -6.64
CA LEU A 197 -4.32 4.03 -7.49
C LEU A 197 -4.95 5.38 -7.13
N SER A 198 -6.28 5.44 -6.94
CA SER A 198 -6.95 6.65 -6.43
C SER A 198 -6.36 7.07 -5.08
N GLY A 199 -6.23 6.13 -4.14
CA GLY A 199 -5.62 6.40 -2.84
C GLY A 199 -4.24 7.03 -2.95
N SER A 200 -3.41 6.55 -3.89
CA SER A 200 -2.05 7.10 -4.09
C SER A 200 -2.06 8.56 -4.59
N ILE A 201 -2.93 8.90 -5.56
CA ILE A 201 -3.08 10.27 -6.07
C ILE A 201 -3.66 11.17 -4.98
N SER A 202 -4.67 10.68 -4.26
CA SER A 202 -5.40 11.42 -3.22
C SER A 202 -4.57 11.69 -1.96
N VAL A 203 -3.40 11.06 -1.80
CA VAL A 203 -2.42 11.39 -0.75
C VAL A 203 -1.40 12.42 -1.22
N LYS A 204 -0.76 12.20 -2.38
CA LYS A 204 0.30 13.08 -2.91
C LYS A 204 0.35 12.93 -4.43
N PHE A 205 0.55 14.04 -5.16
CA PHE A 205 0.65 14.00 -6.63
C PHE A 205 1.78 13.13 -7.18
N VAL A 206 2.78 12.79 -6.36
CA VAL A 206 3.80 11.78 -6.69
C VAL A 206 3.17 10.42 -7.04
N GLY A 207 1.97 10.11 -6.51
CA GLY A 207 1.19 8.93 -6.88
C GLY A 207 0.84 8.84 -8.37
N VAL A 208 0.89 9.94 -9.13
CA VAL A 208 0.75 9.90 -10.59
C VAL A 208 1.80 9.00 -11.23
N PHE A 209 3.01 8.88 -10.65
CA PHE A 209 4.04 7.99 -11.21
C PHE A 209 3.65 6.50 -11.12
N VAL A 210 2.94 6.07 -10.07
CA VAL A 210 2.45 4.68 -10.01
C VAL A 210 1.29 4.46 -10.98
N VAL A 211 0.44 5.47 -11.20
CA VAL A 211 -0.59 5.43 -12.25
C VAL A 211 0.04 5.26 -13.63
N LEU A 212 1.09 6.04 -13.92
CA LEU A 212 1.83 5.93 -15.18
C LEU A 212 2.50 4.56 -15.32
N TYR A 213 3.13 4.04 -14.26
CA TYR A 213 3.73 2.70 -14.26
C TYR A 213 2.70 1.61 -14.59
N VAL A 214 1.57 1.59 -13.87
CA VAL A 214 0.48 0.62 -14.12
C VAL A 214 -0.15 0.83 -15.50
N GLY A 215 -0.27 2.08 -15.94
CA GLY A 215 -0.77 2.46 -17.26
C GLY A 215 0.12 1.92 -18.39
N CYS A 216 1.43 2.15 -18.32
CA CYS A 216 2.41 1.62 -19.27
C CYS A 216 2.37 0.09 -19.32
N HIS A 217 2.33 -0.58 -18.17
CA HIS A 217 2.20 -2.03 -18.10
C HIS A 217 0.88 -2.52 -18.73
N THR A 218 -0.22 -1.81 -18.50
CA THR A 218 -1.53 -2.11 -19.09
C THR A 218 -1.55 -1.93 -20.60
N VAL A 219 -0.93 -0.88 -21.12
CA VAL A 219 -0.76 -0.65 -22.57
C VAL A 219 0.06 -1.79 -23.19
N ALA A 220 1.16 -2.19 -22.56
CA ALA A 220 1.95 -3.32 -23.01
C ALA A 220 1.15 -4.63 -23.04
N GLN A 221 0.32 -4.90 -22.02
CA GLN A 221 -0.57 -6.06 -22.00
C GLN A 221 -1.62 -6.01 -23.12
N LEU A 222 -2.27 -4.85 -23.32
CA LEU A 222 -3.26 -4.66 -24.39
C LEU A 222 -2.63 -4.85 -25.77
N TRP A 223 -1.39 -4.39 -25.96
CA TRP A 223 -0.63 -4.61 -27.18
C TRP A 223 -0.41 -6.11 -27.45
N GLN A 224 -0.05 -6.89 -26.44
CA GLN A 224 0.11 -8.35 -26.57
C GLN A 224 -1.23 -9.04 -26.89
N ILE A 225 -2.33 -8.61 -26.28
CA ILE A 225 -3.67 -9.16 -26.55
C ILE A 225 -4.11 -8.85 -27.99
N TYR A 226 -3.84 -7.64 -28.48
CA TYR A 226 -4.12 -7.22 -29.85
C TYR A 226 -3.25 -7.95 -30.88
N GLY A 227 -1.97 -8.16 -30.58
CA GLY A 227 -1.03 -8.85 -31.48
C GLY A 227 -1.31 -10.35 -31.66
N ASN A 228 -2.10 -10.96 -30.77
CA ASN A 228 -2.51 -12.35 -30.95
C ASN A 228 -3.69 -12.45 -31.93
N LEU A 229 -3.38 -12.88 -33.16
CA LEU A 229 -4.33 -13.05 -34.27
C LEU A 229 -5.47 -14.05 -34.00
N SER A 230 -5.37 -14.84 -32.93
CA SER A 230 -6.44 -15.77 -32.51
C SER A 230 -7.58 -15.05 -31.79
N ASN A 231 -7.35 -13.83 -31.31
CA ASN A 231 -8.32 -13.06 -30.57
C ASN A 231 -9.25 -12.28 -31.51
N SER A 232 -10.56 -12.31 -31.23
CA SER A 232 -11.52 -11.47 -31.94
C SER A 232 -11.38 -10.00 -31.54
N LEU A 233 -11.70 -9.08 -32.46
CA LEU A 233 -11.70 -7.64 -32.17
C LEU A 233 -12.63 -7.29 -30.98
N VAL A 234 -13.77 -7.99 -30.88
CA VAL A 234 -14.71 -7.83 -29.76
C VAL A 234 -14.06 -8.19 -28.42
N TYR A 235 -13.24 -9.26 -28.39
CA TYR A 235 -12.51 -9.64 -27.19
C TYR A 235 -11.48 -8.58 -26.77
N VAL A 236 -10.74 -8.02 -27.73
CA VAL A 236 -9.79 -6.91 -27.48
C VAL A 236 -10.54 -5.69 -26.93
N MET A 237 -11.66 -5.31 -27.55
CA MET A 237 -12.48 -4.18 -27.11
C MET A 237 -13.03 -4.38 -25.69
N ARG A 238 -13.50 -5.58 -25.35
CA ARG A 238 -13.93 -5.90 -23.97
C ARG A 238 -12.81 -5.71 -22.96
N HIS A 239 -11.59 -6.13 -23.30
CA HIS A 239 -10.43 -5.94 -22.43
C HIS A 239 -10.04 -4.47 -22.26
N PHE A 240 -10.12 -3.69 -23.35
CA PHE A 240 -9.88 -2.26 -23.32
C PHE A 240 -10.90 -1.55 -22.42
N LEU A 241 -12.20 -1.78 -22.64
CA LEU A 241 -13.27 -1.15 -21.86
C LEU A 241 -13.22 -1.52 -20.38
N ALA A 242 -12.95 -2.79 -20.06
CA ALA A 242 -12.82 -3.22 -18.67
C ALA A 242 -11.65 -2.51 -17.96
N ARG A 243 -10.48 -2.41 -18.60
CA ARG A 243 -9.31 -1.71 -18.05
C ARG A 243 -9.52 -0.20 -17.97
N ALA A 244 -10.14 0.42 -18.97
CA ALA A 244 -10.50 1.84 -18.93
C ALA A 244 -11.46 2.13 -17.77
N PHE A 245 -12.43 1.26 -17.52
CA PHE A 245 -13.32 1.39 -16.37
C PHE A 245 -12.54 1.24 -15.04
N GLY A 246 -11.81 0.14 -14.86
CA GLY A 246 -11.17 -0.16 -13.58
C GLY A 246 -9.93 0.68 -13.25
N LEU A 247 -9.19 1.17 -14.26
CA LEU A 247 -7.90 1.86 -14.07
C LEU A 247 -7.94 3.35 -14.44
N ILE A 248 -9.06 3.86 -14.98
CA ILE A 248 -9.23 5.29 -15.26
C ILE A 248 -10.50 5.80 -14.57
N PHE A 249 -11.67 5.26 -14.91
CA PHE A 249 -12.92 5.77 -14.37
C PHE A 249 -12.99 5.62 -12.84
N VAL A 250 -12.67 4.43 -12.31
CA VAL A 250 -12.67 4.19 -10.87
C VAL A 250 -11.68 5.09 -10.12
N PRO A 251 -10.39 5.19 -10.51
CA PRO A 251 -9.47 6.11 -9.86
C PRO A 251 -9.84 7.60 -9.95
N CYS A 252 -10.49 8.03 -11.03
CA CYS A 252 -10.90 9.43 -11.18
C CYS A 252 -12.18 9.76 -10.41
N PHE A 253 -13.05 8.78 -10.18
CA PHE A 253 -14.31 8.96 -9.47
C PHE A 253 -14.15 8.94 -7.95
N LEU A 254 -13.23 8.11 -7.44
CA LEU A 254 -12.90 7.96 -6.02
C LEU A 254 -11.84 8.97 -5.57
#